data_AF-A0A6C0CLQ4-F1
#
_entry.id   AF-A0A6C0CLQ4-F1
#
_cell.length_a   1.000
_cell.length_b   1.000
_cell.length_c   1.000
_cell.angle_alpha   90.00
_cell.angle_beta   90.00
_cell.angle_gamma   90.00
#
_symmetry.space_group_name_H-M   'P 1'
#
loop_
_entity.id
_entity.type
_entity.pdbx_description
1 polymer ?
#
loop_
_entity_poly.entity_id
_entity_poly.type
_entity_poly.pdbx_seq_one_letter_code
_entity_poly.pdbx_strand_id
1 'polypeptide(L)'
;MASITLFMHVSLDVEKDNPLYNKGNLAKNSKRLAQYIQGIDAIRQYDDQFRANNVKIYLVDNTIPSDKPFPQQLLKHIPEWWTVLHSDNNQNGKYNKGAGLIDNWRKYSDVLKNSEWIIHYEPRLLLKDFSMFESILKNPRCLFTKGPNHRPPTSYDFNTGLMCISSKVLLEFIEEYPVLKPGISFEHTLSRWLCSVKNIQVDFYPKMGVIWFGANGHGVEV
;
A
#
# COMPACT_ATOMS: atom_id res chain seq x y z
N MET A 1 -7.98 16.06 -16.69
CA MET A 1 -7.56 14.70 -16.27
C MET A 1 -7.62 14.67 -14.76
N ALA A 2 -8.20 13.63 -14.16
CA ALA A 2 -8.29 13.50 -12.71
C ALA A 2 -6.89 13.48 -12.08
N SER A 3 -6.69 14.11 -10.91
CA SER A 3 -5.39 14.09 -10.24
C SER A 3 -5.19 12.77 -9.50
N ILE A 4 -4.05 12.12 -9.73
CA ILE A 4 -3.73 10.80 -9.20
C ILE A 4 -2.42 10.85 -8.44
N THR A 5 -2.41 10.26 -7.25
CA THR A 5 -1.19 10.00 -6.47
C THR A 5 -0.97 8.49 -6.34
N LEU A 6 0.24 8.04 -6.66
CA LEU A 6 0.74 6.72 -6.28
C LEU A 6 1.46 6.83 -4.93
N PHE A 7 0.86 6.23 -3.91
CA PHE A 7 1.33 6.22 -2.54
C PHE A 7 1.92 4.84 -2.20
N MET A 8 3.24 4.73 -2.31
CA MET A 8 3.97 3.50 -2.10
C MET A 8 4.41 3.35 -0.64
N HIS A 9 4.00 2.26 0.01
CA HIS A 9 4.35 2.00 1.40
C HIS A 9 5.52 1.02 1.52
N VAL A 10 6.54 1.43 2.28
CA VAL A 10 7.66 0.56 2.66
C VAL A 10 7.79 0.52 4.19
N SER A 11 8.40 -0.56 4.68
CA SER A 11 8.72 -0.73 6.11
C SER A 11 10.01 -1.52 6.21
N LEU A 12 11.12 -0.79 6.30
CA LEU A 12 12.48 -1.29 6.15
C LEU A 12 13.10 -1.79 7.45
N ASP A 13 12.72 -1.22 8.60
CA ASP A 13 13.31 -1.56 9.91
C ASP A 13 12.27 -2.16 10.88
N VAL A 14 12.15 -3.49 10.91
CA VAL A 14 11.13 -4.17 11.71
C VAL A 14 11.67 -5.21 12.70
N GLU A 15 12.98 -5.29 12.93
CA GLU A 15 13.60 -6.50 13.52
C GLU A 15 13.80 -6.47 15.04
N LYS A 16 13.94 -5.32 15.69
CA LYS A 16 14.19 -5.28 17.15
C LYS A 16 12.86 -5.19 17.90
N ASP A 17 12.53 -6.25 18.64
CA ASP A 17 11.37 -6.38 19.53
C ASP A 17 9.98 -6.23 18.89
N ASN A 18 9.88 -6.35 17.56
CA ASN A 18 8.60 -6.24 16.86
C ASN A 18 7.72 -7.49 17.09
N PRO A 19 6.52 -7.36 17.69
CA PRO A 19 5.64 -8.49 17.97
C PRO A 19 5.24 -9.30 16.73
N LEU A 20 5.11 -8.68 15.56
CA LEU A 20 4.77 -9.37 14.32
C LEU A 20 5.96 -10.17 13.77
N TYR A 21 7.18 -9.66 13.91
CA TYR A 21 8.39 -10.41 13.54
C TYR A 21 8.55 -11.65 14.43
N ASN A 22 8.40 -11.49 15.75
CA ASN A 22 8.51 -12.60 16.70
C ASN A 22 7.46 -13.70 16.49
N LYS A 23 6.31 -13.36 15.88
CA LYS A 23 5.25 -14.31 15.50
C LYS A 23 5.44 -14.94 14.11
N GLY A 24 6.54 -14.66 13.42
CA GLY A 24 6.80 -15.17 12.07
C GLY A 24 5.94 -14.54 10.97
N ASN A 25 5.31 -13.38 11.23
CA ASN A 25 4.44 -12.70 10.25
C ASN A 25 5.20 -11.72 9.33
N LEU A 26 6.49 -11.51 9.59
CA LEU A 26 7.38 -10.61 8.84
C LEU A 26 8.63 -11.39 8.40
N ALA A 27 9.13 -11.10 7.19
CA ALA A 27 10.46 -11.55 6.79
C ALA A 27 11.55 -10.66 7.41
N LYS A 28 12.78 -11.16 7.41
CA LYS A 28 13.99 -10.42 7.79
C LYS A 28 14.16 -9.14 6.96
N ASN A 29 14.64 -8.06 7.58
CA ASN A 29 14.93 -6.76 6.99
C ASN A 29 15.78 -6.88 5.71
N SER A 30 16.80 -7.75 5.69
CA SER A 30 17.63 -7.95 4.48
C SER A 30 16.84 -8.49 3.29
N LYS A 31 15.95 -9.46 3.51
CA LYS A 31 15.03 -9.98 2.48
C LYS A 31 14.03 -8.90 2.05
N ARG A 32 13.51 -8.13 3.01
CA ARG A 32 12.56 -7.04 2.73
C ARG A 32 13.19 -5.95 1.87
N LEU A 33 14.40 -5.51 2.23
CA LEU A 33 15.15 -4.51 1.47
C LEU A 33 15.35 -4.95 0.02
N ALA A 34 15.76 -6.20 -0.20
CA ALA A 34 15.90 -6.74 -1.55
C ALA A 34 14.56 -6.76 -2.32
N GLN A 35 13.45 -7.14 -1.67
CA GLN A 35 12.11 -7.12 -2.26
C GLN A 35 11.66 -5.70 -2.62
N TYR A 36 11.88 -4.72 -1.74
CA TYR A 36 11.54 -3.33 -2.02
C TYR A 36 12.38 -2.75 -3.15
N ILE A 37 13.68 -3.04 -3.21
CA ILE A 37 14.54 -2.64 -4.33
C ILE A 37 14.00 -3.21 -5.64
N GLN A 38 13.69 -4.52 -5.68
CA GLN A 38 13.14 -5.18 -6.87
C GLN A 38 11.80 -4.57 -7.29
N GLY A 39 10.89 -4.29 -6.37
CA GLY A 39 9.60 -3.68 -6.72
C GLY A 39 9.71 -2.22 -7.14
N ILE A 40 10.61 -1.44 -6.53
CA ILE A 40 10.91 -0.08 -6.99
C ILE A 40 11.45 -0.11 -8.42
N ASP A 41 12.43 -0.98 -8.71
CA ASP A 41 12.97 -1.14 -10.06
C ASP A 41 11.91 -1.60 -11.06
N ALA A 42 10.97 -2.46 -10.66
CA ALA A 42 9.86 -2.88 -11.51
C ALA A 42 8.90 -1.72 -11.82
N ILE A 43 8.57 -0.88 -10.84
CA ILE A 43 7.71 0.30 -11.05
C ILE A 43 8.37 1.33 -11.97
N ARG A 44 9.69 1.53 -11.84
CA ARG A 44 10.45 2.50 -12.64
C ARG A 44 10.44 2.23 -14.13
N GLN A 45 10.23 0.98 -14.53
CA GLN A 45 10.06 0.62 -15.94
C GLN A 45 8.85 1.33 -16.58
N TYR A 46 7.94 1.88 -15.76
CA TYR A 46 6.73 2.57 -16.17
C TYR A 46 6.73 4.07 -15.82
N ASP A 47 7.89 4.66 -15.51
CA ASP A 47 8.02 6.07 -15.15
C ASP A 47 7.42 7.00 -16.22
N ASP A 48 7.63 6.69 -17.50
CA ASP A 48 7.12 7.49 -18.61
C ASP A 48 5.59 7.48 -18.67
N GLN A 49 4.96 6.32 -18.40
CA GLN A 49 3.51 6.18 -18.34
C GLN A 49 2.94 6.97 -17.16
N PHE A 50 3.59 6.94 -15.99
CA PHE A 50 3.16 7.74 -14.84
C PHE A 50 3.29 9.24 -15.10
N ARG A 51 4.40 9.69 -15.70
CA ARG A 51 4.62 11.09 -16.08
C ARG A 51 3.62 11.57 -17.12
N ALA A 52 3.34 10.77 -18.16
CA ALA A 52 2.35 11.08 -19.18
C ALA A 52 0.94 11.27 -18.60
N ASN A 53 0.64 10.64 -17.47
CA ASN A 53 -0.62 10.76 -16.74
C ASN A 53 -0.56 11.75 -15.55
N ASN A 54 0.54 12.51 -15.41
CA ASN A 54 0.76 13.46 -14.31
C ASN A 54 0.61 12.84 -12.91
N VAL A 55 0.98 11.57 -12.75
CA VAL A 55 0.89 10.87 -11.47
C VAL A 55 2.01 11.34 -10.55
N LYS A 56 1.66 11.79 -9.34
CA LYS A 56 2.66 12.08 -8.30
C LYS A 56 3.01 10.79 -7.57
N ILE A 57 4.29 10.52 -7.40
CA ILE A 57 4.78 9.30 -6.73
C ILE A 57 5.39 9.66 -5.39
N TYR A 58 4.86 9.04 -4.33
CA TYR A 58 5.39 9.15 -2.97
C TYR A 58 5.83 7.77 -2.49
N LEU A 59 7.06 7.68 -1.99
CA LEU A 59 7.55 6.52 -1.25
C LEU A 59 7.57 6.86 0.23
N VAL A 60 6.87 6.07 1.04
CA VAL A 60 6.69 6.38 2.47
C VAL A 60 7.14 5.21 3.32
N ASP A 61 8.09 5.45 4.22
CA ASP A 61 8.50 4.49 5.24
C ASP A 61 7.96 4.89 6.61
N ASN A 62 7.48 3.91 7.39
CA ASN A 62 6.99 4.13 8.76
C ASN A 62 7.78 3.41 9.84
N THR A 63 9.01 3.08 9.55
CA THR A 63 9.90 2.35 10.44
C THR A 63 11.20 3.09 10.69
N ILE A 64 11.54 4.03 9.80
CA ILE A 64 12.70 4.90 9.92
C ILE A 64 12.27 6.24 10.51
N PRO A 65 12.77 6.59 11.71
CA PRO A 65 12.61 7.93 12.30
C PRO A 65 13.00 9.05 11.33
N SER A 66 12.32 10.20 11.42
CA SER A 66 12.53 11.35 10.53
C SER A 66 13.91 12.00 10.64
N ASP A 67 14.62 11.77 11.75
CA ASP A 67 15.99 12.23 11.99
C ASP A 67 17.05 11.24 11.46
N LYS A 68 16.63 10.08 10.93
CA LYS A 68 17.53 9.08 10.34
C LYS A 68 17.43 9.06 8.82
N PRO A 69 18.56 8.89 8.11
CA PRO A 69 18.52 8.80 6.66
C PRO A 69 17.87 7.50 6.19
N PHE A 70 17.13 7.55 5.07
CA PHE A 70 16.76 6.34 4.35
C PHE A 70 18.01 5.53 3.97
N PRO A 71 17.91 4.18 3.92
CA PRO A 71 18.99 3.34 3.45
C PRO A 71 19.50 3.77 2.08
N GLN A 72 20.77 4.14 2.00
CA GLN A 72 21.42 4.56 0.76
C GLN A 72 21.31 3.51 -0.35
N GLN A 73 21.23 2.23 0.01
CA GLN A 73 21.01 1.13 -0.93
C GLN A 73 19.66 1.22 -1.63
N LEU A 74 18.61 1.73 -0.97
CA LEU A 74 17.29 1.93 -1.58
C LEU A 74 17.26 3.24 -2.38
N LEU A 75 17.82 4.32 -1.83
CA LEU A 75 17.80 5.66 -2.45
C LEU A 75 18.43 5.68 -3.85
N LYS A 76 19.47 4.87 -4.09
CA LYS A 76 20.10 4.71 -5.42
C LYS A 76 19.13 4.25 -6.52
N HIS A 77 18.02 3.64 -6.12
CA HIS A 77 17.00 3.16 -7.03
C HIS A 77 15.84 4.15 -7.16
N ILE A 78 15.79 5.24 -6.40
CA ILE A 78 14.66 6.17 -6.43
C ILE A 78 15.01 7.35 -7.35
N PRO A 79 14.24 7.58 -8.43
CA PRO A 79 14.43 8.75 -9.28
C PRO A 79 14.20 10.08 -8.54
N GLU A 80 14.89 11.15 -8.94
CA GLU A 80 14.78 12.48 -8.31
C GLU A 80 13.37 13.07 -8.32
N TRP A 81 12.53 12.65 -9.29
CA TRP A 81 11.17 13.16 -9.43
C TRP A 81 10.16 12.48 -8.48
N TRP A 82 10.56 11.41 -7.78
CA TRP A 82 9.75 10.80 -6.71
C TRP A 82 9.98 11.55 -5.41
N THR A 83 8.95 11.66 -4.58
CA THR A 83 9.08 12.24 -3.24
C THR A 83 9.21 11.14 -2.19
N VAL A 84 10.24 11.20 -1.35
CA VAL A 84 10.44 10.27 -0.24
C VAL A 84 9.99 10.91 1.06
N LEU A 85 9.13 10.22 1.80
CA LEU A 85 8.52 10.70 3.04
C LEU A 85 8.85 9.79 4.23
N HIS A 86 9.13 10.39 5.40
CA HIS A 86 9.52 9.67 6.63
C HIS A 86 8.42 9.71 7.69
N SER A 87 7.98 8.55 8.18
CA SER A 87 6.98 8.46 9.23
C SER A 87 7.59 7.85 10.51
N ASP A 88 7.68 8.69 11.53
CA ASP A 88 7.88 8.31 12.94
C ASP A 88 6.57 7.85 13.61
N ASN A 89 5.45 7.83 12.88
CA ASN A 89 4.11 7.68 13.45
C ASN A 89 3.61 6.22 13.52
N ASN A 90 4.48 5.21 13.51
CA ASN A 90 4.05 3.81 13.48
C ASN A 90 3.78 3.24 14.88
N GLN A 91 2.81 3.82 15.56
CA GLN A 91 2.44 3.40 16.90
C GLN A 91 1.72 2.04 16.88
N ASN A 92 0.90 1.80 15.84
CA ASN A 92 0.01 0.64 15.79
C ASN A 92 0.50 -0.48 14.84
N GLY A 93 1.34 -0.17 13.86
CA GLY A 93 1.77 -1.15 12.85
C GLY A 93 2.59 -2.32 13.38
N LYS A 94 3.26 -2.15 14.53
CA LYS A 94 3.94 -3.25 15.26
C LYS A 94 2.97 -4.31 15.82
N TYR A 95 1.68 -4.01 15.91
CA TYR A 95 0.64 -4.94 16.35
C TYR A 95 -0.29 -5.37 15.21
N ASN A 96 -0.51 -4.50 14.22
CA ASN A 96 -1.38 -4.76 13.07
C ASN A 96 -0.87 -3.98 11.83
N LYS A 97 -0.43 -4.69 10.77
CA LYS A 97 0.13 -4.07 9.56
C LYS A 97 -0.79 -3.00 8.95
N GLY A 98 -2.09 -3.29 8.86
CA GLY A 98 -3.08 -2.36 8.32
C GLY A 98 -3.29 -1.13 9.20
N ALA A 99 -3.11 -1.25 10.52
CA ALA A 99 -3.11 -0.07 11.40
C ALA A 99 -1.91 0.84 11.10
N GLY A 100 -0.74 0.27 10.77
CA GLY A 100 0.42 1.04 10.33
C GLY A 100 0.22 1.75 8.99
N LEU A 101 -0.60 1.21 8.09
CA LEU A 101 -1.03 1.89 6.86
C LEU A 101 -1.91 3.10 7.17
N ILE A 102 -2.90 2.93 8.07
CA ILE A 102 -3.80 4.00 8.51
C ILE A 102 -3.01 5.12 9.20
N ASP A 103 -2.07 4.78 10.09
CA ASP A 103 -1.20 5.76 10.76
C ASP A 103 -0.44 6.63 9.74
N ASN A 104 0.01 6.03 8.64
CA ASN A 104 0.69 6.73 7.55
C ASN A 104 -0.24 7.60 6.71
N TRP A 105 -1.40 7.08 6.31
CA TRP A 105 -2.37 7.88 5.56
C TRP A 105 -2.86 9.08 6.37
N ARG A 106 -3.00 8.93 7.70
CA ARG A 106 -3.34 10.04 8.59
C ARG A 106 -2.24 11.08 8.64
N LYS A 107 -0.99 10.66 8.87
CA LYS A 107 0.18 11.57 8.90
C LYS A 107 0.28 12.38 7.60
N TYR A 108 0.01 11.76 6.47
CA TYR A 108 0.11 12.38 5.15
C TYR A 108 -1.25 12.75 4.55
N SER A 109 -2.27 12.98 5.38
CA SER A 109 -3.60 13.31 4.90
C SER A 109 -3.62 14.56 4.01
N ASP A 110 -2.75 15.54 4.27
CA ASP A 110 -2.64 16.73 3.40
C ASP A 110 -2.07 16.42 2.01
N VAL A 111 -1.18 15.42 1.90
CA VAL A 111 -0.73 14.91 0.59
C VAL A 111 -1.89 14.23 -0.13
N LEU A 112 -2.65 13.39 0.60
CA LEU A 112 -3.80 12.68 0.04
C LEU A 112 -4.90 13.65 -0.43
N LYS A 113 -5.21 14.69 0.35
CA LYS A 113 -6.22 15.72 0.01
C LYS A 113 -5.94 16.44 -1.31
N ASN A 114 -4.68 16.51 -1.73
CA ASN A 114 -4.26 17.18 -2.97
C ASN A 114 -4.47 16.34 -4.24
N SER A 115 -5.09 15.15 -4.12
CA SER A 115 -5.38 14.27 -5.25
C SER A 115 -6.84 13.81 -5.20
N GLU A 116 -7.45 13.60 -6.37
CA GLU A 116 -8.78 13.01 -6.45
C GLU A 116 -8.73 11.50 -6.17
N TRP A 117 -7.69 10.83 -6.68
CA TRP A 117 -7.52 9.39 -6.58
C TRP A 117 -6.16 9.02 -5.99
N ILE A 118 -6.17 8.01 -5.12
CA ILE A 118 -5.00 7.44 -4.49
C ILE A 118 -4.86 6.00 -4.98
N ILE A 119 -3.71 5.72 -5.60
CA ILE A 119 -3.24 4.35 -5.81
C ILE A 119 -2.36 4.01 -4.62
N HIS A 120 -2.78 3.05 -3.79
CA HIS A 120 -1.89 2.47 -2.80
C HIS A 120 -1.19 1.27 -3.41
N TYR A 121 0.12 1.15 -3.16
CA TYR A 121 0.91 0.01 -3.58
C TYR A 121 1.98 -0.32 -2.54
N GLU A 122 2.18 -1.60 -2.25
CA GLU A 122 3.33 -2.07 -1.46
C GLU A 122 4.42 -2.57 -2.41
N PRO A 123 5.56 -1.86 -2.61
CA PRO A 123 6.63 -2.30 -3.52
C PRO A 123 7.30 -3.61 -3.09
N ARG A 124 6.94 -4.16 -1.94
CA ARG A 124 7.34 -5.52 -1.57
C ARG A 124 6.68 -6.56 -2.47
N LEU A 125 5.52 -6.27 -3.03
CA LEU A 125 4.83 -7.12 -4.01
C LEU A 125 5.49 -6.91 -5.37
N LEU A 126 6.14 -7.91 -5.93
CA LEU A 126 6.87 -7.72 -7.19
C LEU A 126 5.89 -7.60 -8.36
N LEU A 127 5.82 -6.43 -8.99
CA LEU A 127 4.98 -6.20 -10.16
C LEU A 127 5.38 -7.11 -11.32
N LYS A 128 4.41 -7.82 -11.89
CA LYS A 128 4.58 -8.72 -13.05
C LYS A 128 4.00 -8.15 -14.32
N ASP A 129 2.88 -7.45 -14.21
CA ASP A 129 2.26 -6.75 -15.33
C ASP A 129 1.62 -5.44 -14.88
N PHE A 130 1.53 -4.48 -15.81
CA PHE A 130 1.05 -3.13 -15.52
C PHE A 130 -0.47 -2.98 -15.71
N SER A 131 -1.21 -4.06 -15.98
CA SER A 131 -2.56 -3.94 -16.53
C SER A 131 -3.57 -3.33 -15.54
N MET A 132 -3.40 -3.58 -14.24
CA MET A 132 -4.22 -2.93 -13.21
C MET A 132 -3.94 -1.43 -13.14
N PHE A 133 -2.67 -1.01 -13.20
CA PHE A 133 -2.30 0.40 -13.29
C PHE A 133 -2.88 1.04 -14.57
N GLU A 134 -2.76 0.40 -15.73
CA GLU A 134 -3.36 0.90 -16.99
C GLU A 134 -4.87 1.11 -16.85
N SER A 135 -5.58 0.15 -16.24
CA SER A 135 -7.01 0.26 -15.96
C SER A 135 -7.33 1.45 -15.05
N ILE A 136 -6.50 1.72 -14.04
CA ILE A 136 -6.66 2.87 -13.15
C ILE A 136 -6.37 4.17 -13.89
N LEU A 137 -5.25 4.28 -14.61
CA LEU A 137 -4.86 5.50 -15.32
C LEU A 137 -5.88 5.88 -16.40
N LYS A 138 -6.47 4.89 -17.08
CA LYS A 138 -7.53 5.12 -18.08
C LYS A 138 -8.88 5.50 -17.46
N ASN A 139 -9.24 4.89 -16.32
CA ASN A 139 -10.52 5.11 -15.66
C ASN A 139 -10.38 4.99 -14.13
N PRO A 140 -9.95 6.07 -13.44
CA PRO A 140 -9.78 6.06 -11.99
C PRO A 140 -11.11 5.82 -11.29
N ARG A 141 -11.13 4.82 -10.40
CA ARG A 141 -12.30 4.41 -9.62
C ARG A 141 -11.87 3.65 -8.38
N CYS A 142 -12.80 3.39 -7.46
CA CYS A 142 -12.56 2.48 -6.34
C CYS A 142 -12.36 1.06 -6.90
N LEU A 143 -11.10 0.66 -7.11
CA LEU A 143 -10.72 -0.56 -7.81
C LEU A 143 -9.84 -1.43 -6.91
N PHE A 144 -10.28 -2.66 -6.71
CA PHE A 144 -9.63 -3.64 -5.84
C PHE A 144 -9.52 -4.99 -6.56
N THR A 145 -8.77 -5.93 -5.98
CA THR A 145 -8.83 -7.34 -6.37
C THR A 145 -9.37 -8.16 -5.20
N LYS A 146 -9.97 -9.33 -5.50
CA LYS A 146 -10.53 -10.20 -4.47
C LYS A 146 -9.43 -11.05 -3.83
N GLY A 147 -9.39 -11.08 -2.51
CA GLY A 147 -8.51 -11.95 -1.76
C GLY A 147 -8.91 -13.42 -1.84
N PRO A 148 -7.99 -14.33 -1.50
CA PRO A 148 -8.15 -15.78 -1.70
C PRO A 148 -9.20 -16.45 -0.80
N ASN A 149 -9.89 -15.73 0.10
CA ASN A 149 -10.78 -16.35 1.09
C ASN A 149 -12.25 -16.42 0.67
N HIS A 150 -12.73 -17.67 0.64
CA HIS A 150 -14.09 -18.15 0.43
C HIS A 150 -15.05 -17.88 1.60
N ARG A 151 -15.18 -16.62 2.04
CA ARG A 151 -16.26 -16.25 2.97
C ARG A 151 -17.59 -16.08 2.21
N PRO A 152 -18.76 -16.19 2.88
CA PRO A 152 -20.05 -16.05 2.21
C PRO A 152 -20.13 -14.78 1.36
N PRO A 153 -20.96 -14.76 0.29
CA PRO A 153 -20.98 -13.74 -0.78
C PRO A 153 -21.17 -12.28 -0.33
N THR A 154 -21.42 -12.04 0.95
CA THR A 154 -21.59 -10.73 1.58
C THR A 154 -20.31 -10.16 2.21
N SER A 155 -19.21 -10.92 2.28
CA SER A 155 -17.92 -10.43 2.78
C SER A 155 -16.80 -10.73 1.80
N TYR A 156 -16.42 -9.75 1.00
CA TYR A 156 -15.19 -9.81 0.20
C TYR A 156 -14.02 -9.45 1.10
N ASP A 157 -12.98 -10.27 1.19
CA ASP A 157 -11.69 -9.76 1.67
C ASP A 157 -11.01 -9.09 0.46
N PHE A 158 -10.68 -7.81 0.57
CA PHE A 158 -9.94 -7.10 -0.48
C PHE A 158 -8.46 -7.47 -0.41
N ASN A 159 -7.79 -7.62 -1.54
CA ASN A 159 -6.35 -7.46 -1.51
C ASN A 159 -6.03 -5.97 -1.47
N THR A 160 -5.29 -5.55 -0.46
CA THR A 160 -5.00 -4.14 -0.18
C THR A 160 -3.61 -3.72 -0.64
N GLY A 161 -2.75 -4.65 -1.05
CA GLY A 161 -1.38 -4.35 -1.45
C GLY A 161 -1.23 -3.63 -2.80
N LEU A 162 -2.27 -3.62 -3.63
CA LEU A 162 -2.46 -2.70 -4.77
C LEU A 162 -3.95 -2.39 -4.90
N MET A 163 -4.31 -1.13 -4.76
CA MET A 163 -5.70 -0.66 -4.87
C MET A 163 -5.76 0.78 -5.35
N CYS A 164 -6.90 1.18 -5.93
CA CYS A 164 -7.24 2.57 -6.19
C CYS A 164 -8.49 2.94 -5.39
N ILE A 165 -8.47 4.10 -4.76
CA ILE A 165 -9.59 4.63 -3.97
C ILE A 165 -9.63 6.15 -4.09
N SER A 166 -10.82 6.75 -4.05
CA SER A 166 -10.87 8.21 -4.04
C SER A 166 -10.29 8.75 -2.74
N SER A 167 -9.59 9.87 -2.81
CA SER A 167 -8.98 10.48 -1.63
C SER A 167 -10.02 10.81 -0.57
N LYS A 168 -11.17 11.37 -0.98
CA LYS A 168 -12.30 11.66 -0.07
C LYS A 168 -12.73 10.43 0.72
N VAL A 169 -12.94 9.30 0.05
CA VAL A 169 -13.41 8.06 0.68
C VAL A 169 -12.34 7.48 1.60
N LEU A 170 -11.07 7.51 1.19
CA LEU A 170 -9.96 7.07 2.04
C LEU A 170 -9.84 7.92 3.30
N LEU A 171 -9.92 9.25 3.16
CA LEU A 171 -9.84 10.19 4.27
C LEU A 171 -10.99 10.00 5.27
N GLU A 172 -12.21 9.79 4.78
CA GLU A 172 -13.38 9.47 5.62
C GLU A 172 -13.18 8.15 6.38
N PHE A 173 -12.66 7.11 5.72
CA PHE A 173 -12.35 5.84 6.36
C PHE A 173 -11.33 5.98 7.50
N ILE A 174 -10.21 6.68 7.28
CA ILE A 174 -9.16 6.81 8.30
C ILE A 174 -9.55 7.73 9.46
N GLU A 175 -10.57 8.57 9.29
CA GLU A 175 -11.19 9.36 10.35
C GLU A 175 -12.09 8.48 11.23
N GLU A 176 -12.92 7.63 10.63
CA GLU A 176 -13.83 6.74 11.37
C GLU A 176 -13.14 5.54 12.03
N TYR A 177 -12.00 5.11 11.49
CA TYR A 177 -11.21 3.99 12.03
C TYR A 177 -9.85 4.47 12.53
N PRO A 178 -9.81 5.24 13.65
CA PRO A 178 -8.57 5.84 14.13
C PRO A 178 -7.50 4.79 14.50
N VAL A 179 -7.95 3.65 15.01
CA VAL A 179 -7.13 2.51 15.43
C VAL A 179 -7.83 1.21 15.05
N LEU A 180 -7.16 0.36 14.27
CA LEU A 180 -7.59 -1.03 14.10
C LEU A 180 -7.08 -1.85 15.28
N LYS A 181 -8.01 -2.51 15.99
CA LYS A 181 -7.63 -3.38 17.12
C LYS A 181 -6.72 -4.52 16.62
N PRO A 182 -5.81 -5.01 17.48
CA PRO A 182 -5.02 -6.21 17.16
C PRO A 182 -5.93 -7.38 16.74
N GLY A 183 -5.53 -8.10 15.68
CA GLY A 183 -6.26 -9.26 15.18
C GLY A 183 -7.46 -8.94 14.26
N ILE A 184 -7.81 -7.67 14.08
CA ILE A 184 -8.81 -7.27 13.08
C ILE A 184 -8.13 -7.11 11.72
N SER A 185 -8.63 -7.80 10.69
CA SER A 185 -8.16 -7.62 9.31
C SER A 185 -8.57 -6.25 8.79
N PHE A 186 -7.58 -5.52 8.27
CA PHE A 186 -7.81 -4.24 7.61
C PHE A 186 -8.60 -4.42 6.32
N GLU A 187 -8.24 -5.42 5.53
CA GLU A 187 -8.89 -5.81 4.28
C GLU A 187 -10.39 -6.02 4.47
N HIS A 188 -10.75 -6.82 5.47
CA HIS A 188 -12.13 -7.09 5.84
C HIS A 188 -12.86 -5.85 6.37
N THR A 189 -12.15 -5.02 7.15
CA THR A 189 -12.72 -3.81 7.73
C THR A 189 -13.05 -2.79 6.64
N LEU A 190 -12.11 -2.56 5.73
CA LEU A 190 -12.26 -1.64 4.62
C LEU A 190 -13.36 -2.12 3.66
N SER A 191 -13.39 -3.41 3.32
CA SER A 191 -14.40 -3.95 2.41
C SER A 191 -15.81 -3.86 3.00
N ARG A 192 -15.99 -4.24 4.27
CA ARG A 192 -17.26 -4.10 4.97
C ARG A 192 -17.69 -2.64 5.05
N TRP A 193 -16.77 -1.74 5.37
CA TRP A 193 -17.09 -0.32 5.47
C TRP A 193 -17.53 0.25 4.12
N LEU A 194 -16.78 -0.01 3.06
CA LEU A 194 -17.11 0.45 1.70
C LEU A 194 -18.44 -0.14 1.22
N CYS A 195 -18.57 -1.47 1.23
CA CYS A 195 -19.68 -2.14 0.57
C CYS A 195 -20.95 -2.22 1.41
N SER A 196 -20.83 -2.37 2.73
CA SER A 196 -21.99 -2.62 3.61
C SER A 196 -22.40 -1.42 4.45
N VAL A 197 -21.46 -0.56 4.85
CA VAL A 197 -21.77 0.61 5.70
C VAL A 197 -22.05 1.84 4.85
N LYS A 198 -21.16 2.16 3.92
CA LYS A 198 -21.24 3.38 3.09
C LYS A 198 -21.90 3.15 1.73
N ASN A 199 -22.08 1.90 1.33
CA ASN A 199 -22.64 1.52 0.03
C ASN A 199 -21.90 2.20 -1.16
N ILE A 200 -20.57 2.30 -1.05
CA ILE A 200 -19.71 2.84 -2.10
C ILE A 200 -19.59 1.82 -3.23
N GLN A 201 -19.73 2.28 -4.46
CA GLN A 201 -19.49 1.44 -5.64
C GLN A 201 -18.01 1.05 -5.70
N VAL A 202 -17.76 -0.26 -5.72
CA VAL A 202 -16.43 -0.85 -5.83
C VAL A 202 -16.37 -1.76 -7.05
N ASP A 203 -15.37 -1.55 -7.88
CA ASP A 203 -15.06 -2.40 -9.01
C ASP A 203 -13.98 -3.42 -8.63
N PHE A 204 -14.05 -4.61 -9.22
CA PHE A 204 -13.06 -5.66 -9.05
C PHE A 204 -12.28 -5.88 -10.33
N TYR A 205 -10.97 -5.78 -10.23
CA TYR A 205 -10.07 -6.17 -11.30
C TYR A 205 -9.75 -7.68 -11.19
N PRO A 206 -9.59 -8.42 -12.31
CA PRO A 206 -9.50 -9.89 -12.26
C PRO A 206 -8.27 -10.45 -11.52
N LYS A 207 -7.14 -9.74 -11.58
CA LYS A 207 -5.86 -10.13 -10.96
C LYS A 207 -5.06 -8.90 -10.57
N MET A 208 -4.23 -8.99 -9.54
CA MET A 208 -3.40 -7.85 -9.14
C MET A 208 -2.19 -7.69 -10.08
N GLY A 209 -1.69 -8.79 -10.64
CA GLY A 209 -0.54 -8.79 -11.54
C GLY A 209 0.77 -8.66 -10.77
N VAL A 210 0.85 -9.27 -9.58
CA VAL A 210 2.04 -9.19 -8.71
C VAL A 210 2.43 -10.56 -8.15
N ILE A 211 3.68 -10.71 -7.72
CA ILE A 211 4.10 -11.79 -6.83
C ILE A 211 4.00 -11.29 -5.39
N TRP A 212 3.15 -11.94 -4.59
CA TRP A 212 3.00 -11.71 -3.17
C TRP A 212 3.93 -12.63 -2.37
N PHE A 213 4.90 -12.06 -1.66
CA PHE A 213 5.83 -12.83 -0.85
C PHE A 213 5.33 -13.03 0.59
N GLY A 214 5.23 -14.30 1.01
CA GLY A 214 5.01 -14.67 2.40
C GLY A 214 6.20 -14.37 3.31
N ALA A 215 6.05 -14.60 4.62
CA ALA A 215 7.11 -14.36 5.60
C ALA A 215 8.35 -15.24 5.39
N ASN A 216 8.18 -16.46 4.88
CA ASN A 216 9.26 -17.36 4.48
C ASN A 216 9.98 -16.89 3.20
N GLY A 217 9.39 -15.96 2.44
CA GLY A 217 9.89 -15.45 1.17
C GLY A 217 9.39 -16.21 -0.05
N HIS A 218 8.54 -17.24 0.10
CA HIS A 218 7.87 -17.86 -1.02
C HIS A 218 6.85 -16.89 -1.63
N GLY A 219 6.94 -16.71 -2.94
CA GLY A 219 6.05 -15.86 -3.72
C GLY A 219 4.88 -16.64 -4.30
N VAL A 220 3.69 -16.04 -4.29
CA VAL A 220 2.50 -16.53 -4.99
C VAL A 220 2.02 -15.43 -5.93
N GLU A 221 1.72 -15.78 -7.17
CA GLU A 221 1.13 -14.83 -8.12
C GLU A 221 -0.34 -14.56 -7.75
N VAL A 222 -0.71 -13.28 -7.70
CA VAL A 222 -2.06 -12.81 -7.34
C VAL A 222 -2.53 -11.66 -8.23
#